data_AF-A0A6G0RS76-F1
#
_entry.id   AF-A0A6G0RS76-F1
#
_cell.length_a   1.000
_cell.length_b   1.000
_cell.length_c   1.000
_cell.angle_alpha   90.00
_cell.angle_beta   90.00
_cell.angle_gamma   90.00
#
_symmetry.space_group_name_H-M   'P 1'
#
loop_
_entity.id
_entity.type
_entity.pdbx_description
1 polymer ?
#
loop_
_entity_poly.entity_id
_entity_poly.type
_entity_poly.pdbx_seq_one_letter_code
_entity_poly.pdbx_strand_id
1 'polypeptide(L)'
;MASTCRGVTKQGKPCLISWGLDADGLCKYHALSAGQCLGIARTSGQRCRVKWDLDAAGYCAHHRTQAPLAPASALPGACHGVTKRGSPCSVTWALDADGFCKFHAPNASQCKGLARASGRRCKIKWGLDARGYCQFHQRVDVPVSRQCEAVLSTSGRRCPQTVGIDVDGFCTAHGIVKTELPLCMGTRPGAAERCKNNAKTGYDFCCAAHDPKFAASVVAPSVFNDPGLRSSVEAEVVKKFKGRDLYHGDKLDLNTVGAVELDHIVEKQCFAYALQRVEFRDGEDEAQDVARMLREEVVNELPNLCLTRTTTNKMKGAAVSRFLDDSMTGHRGLKTFTDYMLAQKRDDTRLARDVTRTIRSEMGSALRRCQWKLADEGETPALDALSAELQQLHLDYGGRQAFRYS
;
A
#
# COMPACT_ATOMS: atom_id res chain seq x y z
N MET A 1 -56.45 -33.74 -2.34
CA MET A 1 -55.20 -34.13 -1.63
C MET A 1 -54.71 -32.91 -0.88
N ALA A 2 -54.49 -33.00 0.43
CA ALA A 2 -53.97 -31.87 1.20
C ALA A 2 -52.55 -31.55 0.72
N SER A 3 -52.35 -30.34 0.19
CA SER A 3 -51.04 -29.87 -0.25
C SER A 3 -50.12 -29.71 0.96
N THR A 4 -49.10 -30.57 1.06
CA THR A 4 -47.99 -30.42 2.01
C THR A 4 -46.93 -29.49 1.45
N CYS A 5 -46.17 -28.88 2.36
CA CYS A 5 -45.06 -27.99 2.04
C CYS A 5 -44.07 -28.69 1.11
N ARG A 6 -43.70 -28.04 0.00
CA ARG A 6 -42.75 -28.55 -0.99
C ARG A 6 -41.29 -28.53 -0.52
N GLY A 7 -41.02 -28.08 0.71
CA GLY A 7 -39.68 -28.01 1.30
C GLY A 7 -39.20 -29.33 1.90
N VAL A 8 -37.91 -29.37 2.26
CA VAL A 8 -37.28 -30.51 2.97
C VAL A 8 -36.84 -30.11 4.38
N THR A 9 -36.93 -31.03 5.33
CA THR A 9 -36.46 -30.84 6.71
C THR A 9 -34.94 -30.84 6.79
N LYS A 10 -34.40 -30.48 7.97
CA LYS A 10 -32.95 -30.51 8.29
C LYS A 10 -32.26 -31.85 7.97
N GLN A 11 -33.02 -32.95 7.95
CA GLN A 11 -32.54 -34.31 7.70
C GLN A 11 -32.76 -34.76 6.24
N GLY A 12 -33.20 -33.85 5.36
CA GLY A 12 -33.49 -34.14 3.95
C GLY A 12 -34.83 -34.84 3.69
N LYS A 13 -35.68 -35.01 4.71
CA LYS A 13 -37.02 -35.61 4.54
C LYS A 13 -38.04 -34.57 4.04
N PRO A 14 -39.11 -34.97 3.34
CA PRO A 14 -40.19 -34.05 2.95
C PRO A 14 -40.80 -33.33 4.16
N CYS A 15 -41.12 -32.05 4.01
CA CYS A 15 -41.80 -31.28 5.05
C CYS A 15 -43.26 -31.70 5.16
N LEU A 16 -43.70 -32.05 6.36
CA LEU A 16 -45.06 -32.54 6.61
C LEU A 16 -46.06 -31.41 6.97
N ILE A 17 -45.64 -30.15 6.95
CA ILE A 17 -46.52 -29.01 7.25
C ILE A 17 -47.51 -28.83 6.10
N SER A 18 -48.81 -28.85 6.39
CA SER A 18 -49.90 -28.76 5.41
C SER A 18 -50.75 -27.48 5.54
N TRP A 19 -50.34 -26.55 6.39
CA TRP A 19 -51.09 -25.33 6.70
C TRP A 19 -50.17 -24.10 6.68
N GLY A 20 -50.74 -22.93 6.38
CA GLY A 20 -49.99 -21.67 6.29
C GLY A 20 -48.92 -21.67 5.18
N LEU A 21 -49.24 -22.27 4.04
CA LEU A 21 -48.37 -22.27 2.86
C LEU A 21 -48.54 -20.96 2.07
N ASP A 22 -47.45 -20.46 1.51
CA ASP A 22 -47.47 -19.34 0.57
C ASP A 22 -47.95 -19.78 -0.84
N ALA A 23 -47.98 -18.83 -1.78
CA ALA A 23 -48.41 -19.08 -3.16
C ALA A 23 -47.55 -20.13 -3.88
N ASP A 24 -46.32 -20.36 -3.43
CA ASP A 24 -45.40 -21.35 -3.99
C ASP A 24 -45.56 -22.75 -3.34
N GLY A 25 -46.45 -22.88 -2.36
CA GLY A 25 -46.68 -24.13 -1.62
C GLY A 25 -45.61 -24.39 -0.56
N LEU A 26 -44.98 -23.35 -0.01
CA LEU A 26 -43.93 -23.43 1.00
C LEU A 26 -44.43 -22.88 2.34
N CYS A 27 -44.12 -23.56 3.44
CA CYS A 27 -44.47 -23.08 4.78
C CYS A 27 -43.56 -21.93 5.21
N LYS A 28 -43.90 -21.22 6.29
CA LYS A 28 -43.10 -20.10 6.84
C LYS A 28 -41.60 -20.40 7.10
N TYR A 29 -41.21 -21.67 7.20
CA TYR A 29 -39.81 -22.10 7.36
C TYR A 29 -39.08 -22.36 6.03
N HIS A 30 -39.83 -22.54 4.94
CA HIS A 30 -39.32 -22.87 3.61
C HIS A 30 -39.57 -21.79 2.56
N ALA A 31 -40.47 -20.84 2.85
CA ALA A 31 -40.74 -19.67 2.02
C ALA A 31 -39.43 -18.97 1.62
N LEU A 32 -39.41 -18.34 0.44
CA LEU A 32 -38.25 -17.55 -0.01
C LEU A 32 -37.93 -16.39 0.96
N SER A 33 -38.95 -15.90 1.68
CA SER A 33 -38.86 -14.93 2.77
C SER A 33 -38.49 -15.52 4.13
N ALA A 34 -38.43 -16.86 4.27
CA ALA A 34 -38.07 -17.50 5.52
C ALA A 34 -36.67 -17.05 5.95
N GLY A 35 -36.60 -16.52 7.17
CA GLY A 35 -35.38 -15.95 7.73
C GLY A 35 -34.21 -16.91 7.59
N GLN A 36 -33.20 -16.51 6.82
CA GLN A 36 -31.90 -17.17 6.77
C GLN A 36 -31.04 -16.61 7.90
N CYS A 37 -30.28 -17.48 8.56
CA CYS A 37 -29.33 -17.09 9.59
C CYS A 37 -28.50 -15.88 9.15
N LEU A 38 -28.54 -14.83 9.97
CA LEU A 38 -27.79 -13.59 9.76
C LEU A 38 -26.28 -13.79 9.97
N GLY A 39 -25.90 -14.91 10.59
CA GLY A 39 -24.52 -15.30 10.81
C GLY A 39 -23.75 -15.54 9.52
N ILE A 40 -22.47 -15.19 9.52
CA ILE A 40 -21.55 -15.41 8.40
C ILE A 40 -20.54 -16.48 8.79
N ALA A 41 -20.39 -17.50 7.95
CA ALA A 41 -19.43 -18.56 8.19
C ALA A 41 -18.00 -18.01 8.17
N ARG A 42 -17.23 -18.28 9.24
CA ARG A 42 -15.87 -17.75 9.43
C ARG A 42 -14.89 -18.13 8.31
N THR A 43 -15.08 -19.29 7.70
CA THR A 43 -14.16 -19.86 6.70
C THR A 43 -14.45 -19.38 5.28
N SER A 44 -15.72 -19.17 4.92
CA SER A 44 -16.11 -18.81 3.55
C SER A 44 -16.53 -17.36 3.38
N GLY A 45 -16.79 -16.63 4.47
CA GLY A 45 -17.36 -15.28 4.40
C GLY A 45 -18.78 -15.24 3.81
N GLN A 46 -19.36 -16.40 3.53
CA GLN A 46 -20.70 -16.54 2.96
C GLN A 46 -21.75 -16.55 4.07
N ARG A 47 -22.94 -16.06 3.74
CA ARG A 47 -24.09 -16.07 4.65
C ARG A 47 -24.43 -17.52 5.01
N CYS A 48 -24.63 -17.78 6.30
CA CYS A 48 -24.96 -19.09 6.79
C CYS A 48 -26.24 -19.59 6.12
N ARG A 49 -26.21 -20.78 5.50
CA ARG A 49 -27.35 -21.34 4.76
C ARG A 49 -28.43 -21.93 5.67
N VAL A 50 -28.22 -21.91 6.99
CA VAL A 50 -29.20 -22.39 7.98
C VAL A 50 -30.41 -21.45 7.98
N LYS A 51 -31.60 -22.00 7.76
CA LYS A 51 -32.88 -21.26 7.77
C LYS A 51 -33.80 -21.64 8.93
N TRP A 52 -33.30 -22.45 9.86
CA TRP A 52 -34.06 -23.04 10.96
C TRP A 52 -33.32 -22.83 12.29
N ASP A 53 -34.03 -22.98 13.40
CA ASP A 53 -33.49 -22.83 14.76
C ASP A 53 -32.76 -21.49 14.99
N LEU A 54 -33.33 -20.40 14.45
CA LEU A 54 -32.81 -19.05 14.66
C LEU A 54 -33.34 -18.47 15.97
N ASP A 55 -32.50 -17.75 16.69
CA ASP A 55 -32.93 -16.94 17.82
C ASP A 55 -33.74 -15.71 17.37
N ALA A 56 -34.29 -14.97 18.33
CA ALA A 56 -35.07 -13.76 18.07
C ALA A 56 -34.27 -12.67 17.31
N ALA A 57 -32.93 -12.74 17.35
CA ALA A 57 -32.05 -11.84 16.61
C ALA A 57 -31.71 -12.38 15.20
N GLY A 58 -32.24 -13.54 14.80
CA GLY A 58 -32.03 -14.12 13.48
C GLY A 58 -30.74 -14.94 13.32
N TYR A 59 -30.09 -15.36 14.41
CA TYR A 59 -28.84 -16.14 14.37
C TYR A 59 -29.07 -17.60 14.77
N CYS A 60 -28.41 -18.53 14.08
CA CYS A 60 -28.39 -19.94 14.49
C CYS A 60 -27.43 -20.16 15.67
N ALA A 61 -27.54 -21.30 16.36
CA ALA A 61 -26.70 -21.64 17.51
C ALA A 61 -25.18 -21.45 17.26
N HIS A 62 -24.69 -21.76 16.06
CA HIS A 62 -23.27 -21.59 15.70
C HIS A 62 -22.84 -20.13 15.49
N HIS A 63 -23.79 -19.23 15.25
CA HIS A 63 -23.54 -17.82 14.99
C HIS A 63 -24.15 -16.89 16.03
N ARG A 64 -24.65 -17.42 17.15
CA ARG A 64 -25.20 -16.63 18.26
C ARG A 64 -24.20 -15.61 18.81
N THR A 65 -22.90 -15.91 18.79
CA THR A 65 -21.83 -14.98 19.19
C THR A 65 -21.60 -13.83 18.20
N GLN A 66 -22.23 -13.88 17.02
CA GLN A 66 -22.25 -12.78 16.05
C GLN A 66 -23.48 -11.90 16.19
N ALA A 67 -24.43 -12.26 17.06
CA ALA A 67 -25.51 -11.37 17.43
C ALA A 67 -24.90 -10.09 18.03
N PRO A 68 -25.40 -8.89 17.67
CA PRO A 68 -24.96 -7.67 18.31
C PRO A 68 -25.16 -7.81 19.82
N LEU A 69 -24.07 -7.88 20.58
CA LEU A 69 -24.12 -7.62 22.01
C LEU A 69 -24.58 -6.18 22.12
N ALA A 70 -25.80 -5.97 22.62
CA ALA A 70 -26.34 -4.64 22.86
C ALA A 70 -25.29 -3.84 23.65
N PRO A 71 -24.67 -2.81 23.07
CA PRO A 71 -23.96 -1.85 23.88
C PRO A 71 -25.07 -1.06 24.58
N ALA A 72 -25.23 -1.24 25.88
CA ALA A 72 -25.99 -0.32 26.69
C ALA A 72 -25.36 1.07 26.49
N SER A 73 -25.96 1.89 25.64
CA SER A 73 -25.70 3.33 25.64
C SER A 73 -25.91 3.81 27.07
N ALA A 74 -24.92 4.52 27.64
CA ALA A 74 -25.02 5.10 28.99
C ALA A 74 -26.07 6.23 29.09
N LEU A 75 -26.69 6.62 27.97
CA LEU A 75 -27.72 7.66 27.89
C LEU A 75 -28.99 7.07 27.25
N PRO A 76 -30.13 7.05 27.97
CA PRO A 76 -31.41 6.65 27.42
C PRO A 76 -31.77 7.51 26.19
N GLY A 77 -32.12 6.87 25.07
CA GLY A 77 -32.50 7.56 23.83
C GLY A 77 -31.32 8.12 23.00
N ALA A 78 -30.08 7.75 23.30
CA ALA A 78 -28.93 8.13 22.47
C ALA A 78 -28.65 7.11 21.35
N CYS A 79 -27.96 7.59 20.31
CA CYS A 79 -27.56 6.84 19.13
C CYS A 79 -26.83 5.55 19.50
N HIS A 80 -27.25 4.43 18.90
CA HIS A 80 -26.65 3.11 19.10
C HIS A 80 -25.23 2.94 18.51
N GLY A 81 -24.68 3.98 17.86
CA GLY A 81 -23.35 4.00 17.27
C GLY A 81 -22.21 4.27 18.27
N VAL A 82 -20.97 4.08 17.81
CA VAL A 82 -19.75 4.46 18.57
C VAL A 82 -18.96 5.54 17.85
N THR A 83 -18.33 6.43 18.61
CA THR A 83 -17.43 7.47 18.10
C THR A 83 -16.13 6.87 17.54
N LYS A 84 -15.33 7.70 16.86
CA LYS A 84 -13.99 7.33 16.37
C LYS A 84 -13.06 6.79 17.47
N ARG A 85 -13.28 7.18 18.73
CA ARG A 85 -12.51 6.75 19.91
C ARG A 85 -13.07 5.48 20.58
N GLY A 86 -14.16 4.92 20.06
CA GLY A 86 -14.80 3.71 20.58
C GLY A 86 -15.81 3.96 21.71
N SER A 87 -15.98 5.19 22.16
CA SER A 87 -16.99 5.58 23.16
C SER A 87 -18.40 5.61 22.52
N PRO A 88 -19.48 5.35 23.29
CA PRO A 88 -20.85 5.48 22.80
C PRO A 88 -21.14 6.85 22.19
N CYS A 89 -21.98 6.90 21.15
CA CYS A 89 -22.42 8.16 20.57
C CYS A 89 -23.41 8.85 21.52
N SER A 90 -23.19 10.14 21.79
CA SER A 90 -24.03 10.95 22.68
C SER A 90 -25.18 11.67 21.97
N VAL A 91 -25.38 11.44 20.67
CA VAL A 91 -26.45 12.11 19.89
C VAL A 91 -27.80 11.52 20.28
N THR A 92 -28.73 12.34 20.75
CA THR A 92 -30.07 11.92 21.20
C THR A 92 -31.21 12.40 20.30
N TRP A 93 -30.90 13.10 19.22
CA TRP A 93 -31.86 13.77 18.35
C TRP A 93 -31.66 13.40 16.89
N ALA A 94 -32.73 13.50 16.09
CA ALA A 94 -32.76 13.11 14.67
C ALA A 94 -32.22 11.69 14.42
N LEU A 95 -32.65 10.74 15.26
CA LEU A 95 -32.36 9.32 15.09
C LEU A 95 -33.34 8.72 14.07
N ASP A 96 -32.87 7.73 13.31
CA ASP A 96 -33.73 6.91 12.46
C ASP A 96 -34.56 5.91 13.30
N ALA A 97 -35.43 5.15 12.63
CA ALA A 97 -36.31 4.16 13.27
C ALA A 97 -35.54 3.06 14.03
N ASP A 98 -34.26 2.86 13.72
CA ASP A 98 -33.38 1.87 14.33
C ASP A 98 -32.50 2.47 15.45
N GLY A 99 -32.66 3.76 15.75
CA GLY A 99 -31.96 4.45 16.83
C GLY A 99 -30.54 4.94 16.47
N PHE A 100 -30.26 5.22 15.19
CA PHE A 100 -28.96 5.74 14.73
C PHE A 100 -29.06 7.17 14.21
N CYS A 101 -28.05 8.00 14.50
CA CYS A 101 -27.97 9.37 13.98
C CYS A 101 -27.42 9.40 12.55
N LYS A 102 -27.53 10.53 11.83
CA LYS A 102 -27.03 10.68 10.45
C LYS A 102 -25.56 10.30 10.19
N PHE A 103 -24.75 10.15 11.24
CA PHE A 103 -23.33 9.77 11.16
C PHE A 103 -23.08 8.27 11.38
N HIS A 104 -24.11 7.51 11.72
CA HIS A 104 -24.08 6.08 11.99
C HIS A 104 -25.17 5.37 11.19
N ALA A 105 -24.84 4.22 10.62
CA ALA A 105 -25.77 3.47 9.80
C ALA A 105 -26.35 2.29 10.60
N PRO A 106 -27.67 2.00 10.47
CA PRO A 106 -28.34 0.94 11.22
C PRO A 106 -27.83 -0.46 10.87
N ASN A 107 -27.23 -0.61 9.69
CA ASN A 107 -26.88 -1.89 9.13
C ASN A 107 -25.45 -2.37 9.45
N ALA A 108 -24.70 -1.69 10.33
CA ALA A 108 -23.33 -2.09 10.67
C ALA A 108 -22.79 -1.43 11.95
N SER A 109 -22.62 -2.21 13.01
CA SER A 109 -21.77 -1.86 14.17
C SER A 109 -20.27 -1.82 13.81
N GLN A 110 -19.91 -2.31 12.63
CA GLN A 110 -18.55 -2.41 12.09
C GLN A 110 -18.59 -2.56 10.57
N CYS A 111 -17.62 -1.95 9.88
CA CYS A 111 -17.47 -2.00 8.43
C CYS A 111 -17.53 -3.43 7.89
N LYS A 112 -18.36 -3.63 6.86
CA LYS A 112 -18.56 -4.92 6.18
C LYS A 112 -17.40 -5.33 5.25
N GLY A 113 -16.46 -4.44 4.96
CA GLY A 113 -15.31 -4.73 4.12
C GLY A 113 -14.28 -5.65 4.77
N LEU A 114 -13.51 -6.38 3.95
CA LEU A 114 -12.38 -7.20 4.39
C LEU A 114 -11.07 -6.44 4.20
N ALA A 115 -10.22 -6.43 5.23
CA ALA A 115 -8.93 -5.75 5.19
C ALA A 115 -7.96 -6.43 4.22
N ARG A 116 -7.49 -5.68 3.20
CA ARG A 116 -6.58 -6.11 2.12
C ARG A 116 -5.38 -6.97 2.55
N ALA A 117 -4.83 -6.72 3.74
CA ALA A 117 -3.62 -7.41 4.22
C ALA A 117 -3.90 -8.74 4.93
N SER A 118 -5.12 -8.98 5.40
CA SER A 118 -5.39 -10.12 6.30
C SER A 118 -6.63 -10.93 5.95
N GLY A 119 -7.47 -10.44 5.02
CA GLY A 119 -8.78 -11.02 4.74
C GLY A 119 -9.75 -10.96 5.94
N ARG A 120 -9.35 -10.35 7.06
CA ARG A 120 -10.19 -10.19 8.27
C ARG A 120 -11.10 -8.98 8.14
N ARG A 121 -12.25 -9.03 8.82
CA ARG A 121 -13.23 -7.93 8.80
C ARG A 121 -12.60 -6.60 9.24
N CYS A 122 -12.87 -5.55 8.48
CA CYS A 122 -12.37 -4.20 8.72
C CYS A 122 -12.76 -3.72 10.12
N LYS A 123 -11.80 -3.24 10.92
CA LYS A 123 -12.02 -2.80 12.30
C LYS A 123 -12.70 -1.43 12.45
N ILE A 124 -13.01 -0.75 11.34
CA ILE A 124 -13.62 0.59 11.37
C ILE A 124 -15.10 0.46 11.76
N LYS A 125 -15.54 1.24 12.75
CA LYS A 125 -16.91 1.21 13.31
C LYS A 125 -17.66 2.54 13.18
N TRP A 126 -17.07 3.51 12.49
CA TRP A 126 -17.58 4.88 12.39
C TRP A 126 -17.48 5.37 10.94
N GLY A 127 -18.29 6.37 10.56
CA GLY A 127 -18.27 6.93 9.21
C GLY A 127 -18.61 5.90 8.14
N LEU A 128 -19.59 5.04 8.43
CA LEU A 128 -20.08 4.01 7.50
C LEU A 128 -21.19 4.60 6.64
N ASP A 129 -21.22 4.22 5.37
CA ASP A 129 -22.36 4.54 4.51
C ASP A 129 -23.62 3.78 4.95
N ALA A 130 -24.79 4.13 4.39
CA ALA A 130 -26.08 3.50 4.70
C ALA A 130 -26.09 1.96 4.52
N ARG A 131 -25.13 1.42 3.79
CA ARG A 131 -24.99 -0.03 3.52
C ARG A 131 -23.97 -0.71 4.44
N GLY A 132 -23.22 0.04 5.24
CA GLY A 132 -22.29 -0.45 6.26
C GLY A 132 -20.83 -0.55 5.82
N TYR A 133 -20.41 0.19 4.80
CA TYR A 133 -19.02 0.23 4.33
C TYR A 133 -18.33 1.54 4.72
N CYS A 134 -17.03 1.50 5.03
CA CYS A 134 -16.26 2.70 5.34
C CYS A 134 -15.63 3.27 4.07
N GLN A 135 -15.16 4.51 4.09
CA GLN A 135 -14.51 5.17 2.94
C GLN A 135 -13.35 4.38 2.29
N PHE A 136 -12.74 3.41 2.99
CA PHE A 136 -11.65 2.57 2.49
C PHE A 136 -12.12 1.28 1.80
N HIS A 137 -13.41 0.97 1.85
CA HIS A 137 -14.03 -0.19 1.21
C HIS A 137 -15.25 0.30 0.42
N GLN A 138 -15.18 0.26 -0.91
CA GLN A 138 -16.28 0.73 -1.77
C GLN A 138 -17.11 -0.43 -2.34
N ARG A 139 -18.31 -0.04 -2.80
CA ARG A 139 -19.52 -0.81 -3.17
C ARG A 139 -19.27 -2.14 -3.90
N VAL A 140 -20.07 -3.15 -3.54
CA VAL A 140 -20.16 -4.48 -4.18
C VAL A 140 -21.05 -4.48 -5.45
N ASP A 141 -21.65 -3.34 -5.80
CA ASP A 141 -22.54 -3.21 -6.97
C ASP A 141 -21.80 -2.74 -8.25
N VAL A 142 -20.47 -2.74 -8.24
CA VAL A 142 -19.69 -2.66 -9.49
C VAL A 142 -19.82 -4.03 -10.17
N PRO A 143 -20.10 -4.13 -11.48
CA PRO A 143 -20.45 -5.38 -12.14
C PRO A 143 -19.46 -6.47 -11.79
N VAL A 144 -20.01 -7.61 -11.33
CA VAL A 144 -19.36 -8.87 -10.97
C VAL A 144 -17.86 -8.82 -11.16
N SER A 145 -17.14 -8.65 -10.05
CA SER A 145 -15.69 -8.80 -10.00
C SER A 145 -15.32 -10.08 -10.75
N ARG A 146 -14.77 -9.94 -11.97
CA ARG A 146 -14.48 -11.08 -12.84
C ARG A 146 -13.59 -12.02 -12.05
N GLN A 147 -14.05 -13.24 -11.76
CA GLN A 147 -13.15 -14.25 -11.24
C GLN A 147 -11.99 -14.35 -12.23
N CYS A 148 -10.76 -14.36 -11.71
CA CYS A 148 -9.54 -14.44 -12.49
C CYS A 148 -9.65 -15.52 -13.57
N GLU A 149 -9.34 -15.15 -14.82
CA GLU A 149 -9.51 -15.99 -15.99
C GLU A 149 -8.53 -17.17 -16.07
N ALA A 150 -7.40 -17.11 -15.35
CA ALA A 150 -6.42 -18.19 -15.31
C ALA A 150 -6.96 -19.52 -14.76
N VAL A 151 -6.62 -20.62 -15.45
CA VAL A 151 -6.91 -21.99 -15.03
C VAL A 151 -5.68 -22.58 -14.34
N LEU A 152 -5.85 -23.09 -13.12
CA LEU A 152 -4.76 -23.69 -12.34
C LEU A 152 -4.33 -25.02 -12.96
N SER A 153 -3.07 -25.13 -13.37
CA SER A 153 -2.51 -26.33 -14.03
C SER A 153 -2.64 -27.61 -13.20
N THR A 154 -2.66 -27.50 -11.87
CA THR A 154 -2.77 -28.63 -10.95
C THR A 154 -4.19 -29.16 -10.75
N SER A 155 -5.22 -28.37 -11.07
CA SER A 155 -6.61 -28.72 -10.74
C SER A 155 -7.60 -28.55 -11.89
N GLY A 156 -7.19 -27.92 -13.01
CA GLY A 156 -8.07 -27.62 -14.14
C GLY A 156 -9.19 -26.64 -13.81
N ARG A 157 -9.20 -26.04 -12.60
CA ARG A 157 -10.21 -25.09 -12.15
C ARG A 157 -9.73 -23.66 -12.32
N ARG A 158 -10.65 -22.74 -12.62
CA ARG A 158 -10.38 -21.30 -12.65
C ARG A 158 -9.88 -20.82 -11.30
N CYS A 159 -8.92 -19.89 -11.33
CA CYS A 159 -8.34 -19.28 -10.15
C CYS A 159 -9.46 -18.71 -9.27
N PRO A 160 -9.48 -18.99 -7.96
CA PRO A 160 -10.56 -18.55 -7.08
C PRO A 160 -10.48 -17.05 -6.75
N GLN A 161 -9.47 -16.32 -7.24
CA GLN A 161 -9.30 -14.90 -6.97
C GLN A 161 -10.36 -14.08 -7.71
N THR A 162 -11.05 -13.23 -6.97
CA THR A 162 -12.10 -12.31 -7.46
C THR A 162 -11.76 -10.86 -7.18
N VAL A 163 -10.55 -10.57 -6.67
CA VAL A 163 -10.12 -9.22 -6.27
C VAL A 163 -8.74 -8.91 -6.85
N GLY A 164 -8.48 -7.64 -7.17
CA GLY A 164 -7.22 -7.23 -7.81
C GLY A 164 -7.10 -7.75 -9.24
N ILE A 165 -8.24 -7.81 -9.93
CA ILE A 165 -8.39 -8.26 -11.31
C ILE A 165 -8.12 -7.05 -12.20
N ASP A 166 -7.12 -7.15 -13.06
CA ASP A 166 -6.81 -6.11 -14.04
C ASP A 166 -7.92 -5.98 -15.09
N VAL A 167 -7.77 -5.00 -15.97
CA VAL A 167 -8.73 -4.74 -17.06
C VAL A 167 -8.89 -5.93 -18.00
N ASP A 168 -7.90 -6.82 -18.02
CA ASP A 168 -7.78 -7.98 -18.88
C ASP A 168 -8.29 -9.28 -18.21
N GLY A 169 -8.85 -9.19 -17.01
CA GLY A 169 -9.55 -10.31 -16.36
C GLY A 169 -8.67 -11.20 -15.49
N PHE A 170 -7.45 -10.80 -15.14
CA PHE A 170 -6.51 -11.61 -14.36
C PHE A 170 -6.14 -10.98 -13.02
N CYS A 171 -6.02 -11.80 -11.95
CA CYS A 171 -5.59 -11.29 -10.63
C CYS A 171 -4.10 -11.03 -10.61
N THR A 172 -3.54 -10.22 -9.71
CA THR A 172 -2.09 -9.89 -9.68
C THR A 172 -1.11 -11.09 -9.74
N ALA A 173 -1.53 -12.30 -9.33
CA ALA A 173 -0.72 -13.52 -9.45
C ALA A 173 -0.77 -14.16 -10.86
N HIS A 174 -1.80 -13.88 -11.64
CA HIS A 174 -2.03 -14.35 -13.01
C HIS A 174 -2.16 -13.20 -14.03
N GLY A 175 -2.07 -11.95 -13.54
CA GLY A 175 -2.22 -10.68 -14.24
C GLY A 175 -1.42 -10.77 -15.49
N ILE A 176 -2.11 -10.65 -16.63
CA ILE A 176 -1.73 -11.20 -17.94
C ILE A 176 -0.39 -11.90 -17.88
N VAL A 177 -0.46 -13.24 -17.94
CA VAL A 177 0.55 -14.11 -18.57
C VAL A 177 1.56 -13.23 -19.22
N LYS A 178 2.79 -13.16 -18.67
CA LYS A 178 3.96 -12.57 -19.34
C LYS A 178 3.64 -12.48 -20.84
N THR A 179 3.05 -11.36 -21.32
CA THR A 179 3.36 -10.96 -22.68
C THR A 179 4.84 -10.96 -22.56
N GLU A 180 5.52 -11.86 -23.27
CA GLU A 180 6.97 -11.91 -23.28
C GLU A 180 7.36 -10.51 -23.68
N LEU A 181 7.49 -9.65 -22.68
CA LEU A 181 7.78 -8.25 -22.84
C LEU A 181 9.14 -8.37 -23.49
N PRO A 182 9.27 -7.80 -24.70
CA PRO A 182 10.45 -8.05 -25.50
C PRO A 182 11.66 -7.82 -24.60
N LEU A 183 12.64 -8.70 -24.72
CA LEU A 183 13.86 -8.53 -23.94
C LEU A 183 14.40 -7.13 -24.21
N CYS A 184 14.88 -6.49 -23.15
CA CYS A 184 15.50 -5.18 -23.23
C CYS A 184 16.54 -5.16 -24.37
N MET A 185 16.41 -4.18 -25.26
CA MET A 185 17.27 -4.08 -26.44
C MET A 185 18.69 -3.64 -26.10
N GLY A 186 18.92 -3.04 -24.93
CA GLY A 186 20.23 -2.58 -24.49
C GLY A 186 21.17 -3.68 -23.96
N THR A 187 22.43 -3.31 -23.81
CA THR A 187 23.50 -4.13 -23.23
C THR A 187 23.67 -3.81 -21.75
N ARG A 188 24.19 -4.77 -20.98
CA ARG A 188 24.55 -4.52 -19.59
C ARG A 188 25.63 -3.43 -19.51
N PRO A 189 25.56 -2.48 -18.57
CA PRO A 189 26.63 -1.50 -18.37
C PRO A 189 27.95 -2.23 -18.09
N GLY A 190 28.98 -1.93 -18.89
CA GLY A 190 30.31 -2.54 -18.76
C GLY A 190 30.44 -3.98 -19.28
N ALA A 191 29.43 -4.55 -19.96
CA ALA A 191 29.51 -5.88 -20.56
C ALA A 191 28.92 -5.91 -21.99
N ALA A 192 29.51 -6.75 -22.85
CA ALA A 192 29.00 -6.96 -24.22
C ALA A 192 27.71 -7.80 -24.26
N GLU A 193 27.29 -8.38 -23.13
CA GLU A 193 26.10 -9.21 -23.05
C GLU A 193 24.81 -8.37 -23.11
N ARG A 194 23.82 -8.85 -23.88
CA ARG A 194 22.48 -8.28 -23.90
C ARG A 194 21.83 -8.39 -22.53
N CYS A 195 21.06 -7.35 -22.17
CA CYS A 195 20.25 -7.38 -20.98
C CYS A 195 19.21 -8.51 -21.05
N LYS A 196 19.11 -9.28 -19.97
CA LYS A 196 18.15 -10.40 -19.85
C LYS A 196 16.83 -9.98 -19.18
N ASN A 197 16.70 -8.71 -18.81
CA ASN A 197 15.46 -8.18 -18.24
C ASN A 197 14.47 -7.87 -19.37
N ASN A 198 13.19 -7.98 -19.05
CA ASN A 198 12.11 -7.55 -19.93
C ASN A 198 12.10 -6.03 -20.08
N ALA A 199 11.84 -5.54 -21.28
CA ALA A 199 11.58 -4.13 -21.53
C ALA A 199 10.30 -3.67 -20.82
N LYS A 200 10.18 -2.35 -20.57
CA LYS A 200 8.95 -1.78 -20.03
C LYS A 200 7.84 -1.84 -21.07
N THR A 201 6.58 -1.85 -20.63
CA THR A 201 5.42 -1.89 -21.53
C THR A 201 5.41 -0.68 -22.45
N GLY A 202 5.38 -0.91 -23.77
CA GLY A 202 5.38 0.16 -24.78
C GLY A 202 6.73 0.83 -24.98
N TYR A 203 7.82 0.16 -24.62
CA TYR A 203 9.18 0.70 -24.68
C TYR A 203 10.20 -0.42 -24.93
N ASP A 204 11.37 -0.08 -25.48
CA ASP A 204 12.36 -1.05 -25.96
C ASP A 204 13.38 -1.46 -24.88
N PHE A 205 13.42 -0.73 -23.76
CA PHE A 205 14.44 -0.90 -22.71
C PHE A 205 13.82 -1.19 -21.36
N CYS A 206 14.57 -1.84 -20.46
CA CYS A 206 14.09 -2.11 -19.10
C CYS A 206 14.32 -0.94 -18.13
N CYS A 207 15.26 -0.05 -18.46
CA CYS A 207 15.66 1.10 -17.64
C CYS A 207 16.35 2.16 -18.52
N ALA A 208 16.46 3.38 -18.01
CA ALA A 208 17.10 4.49 -18.71
C ALA A 208 18.58 4.20 -19.03
N ALA A 209 19.27 3.45 -18.16
CA ALA A 209 20.66 3.07 -18.38
C ALA A 209 20.91 2.20 -19.61
N HIS A 210 19.87 1.53 -20.12
CA HIS A 210 19.96 0.72 -21.33
C HIS A 210 19.44 1.43 -22.58
N ASP A 211 18.77 2.57 -22.43
CA ASP A 211 18.29 3.37 -23.55
C ASP A 211 19.42 4.29 -24.05
N PRO A 212 19.85 4.17 -25.33
CA PRO A 212 20.87 5.04 -25.93
C PRO A 212 20.59 6.53 -25.75
N LYS A 213 19.32 6.93 -25.65
CA LYS A 213 18.92 8.32 -25.41
C LYS A 213 19.46 8.87 -24.09
N PHE A 214 19.55 8.03 -23.06
CA PHE A 214 19.99 8.44 -21.73
C PHE A 214 21.38 7.90 -21.37
N ALA A 215 21.77 6.74 -21.90
CA ALA A 215 22.94 5.98 -21.49
C ALA A 215 24.24 6.81 -21.41
N ALA A 216 24.48 7.71 -22.36
CA ALA A 216 25.68 8.56 -22.39
C ALA A 216 25.76 9.58 -21.23
N SER A 217 24.62 9.91 -20.60
CA SER A 217 24.52 10.88 -19.50
C SER A 217 24.31 10.23 -18.14
N VAL A 218 24.28 8.89 -18.06
CA VAL A 218 23.97 8.18 -16.82
C VAL A 218 25.12 8.30 -15.85
N VAL A 219 24.86 8.98 -14.73
CA VAL A 219 25.78 9.05 -13.60
C VAL A 219 25.54 7.85 -12.68
N ALA A 220 26.59 7.09 -12.40
CA ALA A 220 26.48 5.96 -11.48
C ALA A 220 26.42 6.47 -10.02
N PRO A 221 25.49 5.98 -9.17
CA PRO A 221 25.46 6.36 -7.75
C PRO A 221 26.74 6.03 -6.98
N SER A 222 27.56 5.10 -7.52
CA SER A 222 28.86 4.73 -6.95
C SER A 222 29.90 5.85 -6.99
N VAL A 223 29.69 6.91 -7.78
CA VAL A 223 30.53 8.12 -7.77
C VAL A 223 30.57 8.74 -6.37
N PHE A 224 29.49 8.61 -5.60
CA PHE A 224 29.40 9.10 -4.22
C PHE A 224 29.80 8.05 -3.16
N ASN A 225 30.43 6.94 -3.55
CA ASN A 225 30.92 5.96 -2.58
C ASN A 225 32.17 6.45 -1.87
N ASP A 226 32.18 6.22 -0.57
CA ASP A 226 33.36 6.33 0.28
C ASP A 226 33.44 5.01 1.08
N PRO A 227 34.44 4.14 0.79
CA PRO A 227 34.63 2.86 1.47
C PRO A 227 34.86 3.00 2.99
N GLY A 228 35.39 4.13 3.45
CA GLY A 228 35.69 4.39 4.87
C GLY A 228 34.54 5.02 5.65
N LEU A 229 33.49 5.49 4.97
CA LEU A 229 32.45 6.34 5.56
C LEU A 229 31.77 5.73 6.78
N ARG A 230 31.41 4.44 6.72
CA ARG A 230 30.75 3.79 7.84
C ARG A 230 31.64 3.79 9.07
N SER A 231 32.89 3.37 8.91
CA SER A 231 33.85 3.28 10.00
C SER A 231 34.14 4.63 10.64
N SER A 232 34.10 5.72 9.86
CA SER A 232 34.36 7.07 10.38
C SER A 232 33.17 7.68 11.12
N VAL A 233 31.93 7.41 10.70
CA VAL A 233 30.74 8.12 11.24
C VAL A 233 29.81 7.29 12.12
N GLU A 234 29.98 5.97 12.20
CA GLU A 234 29.03 5.07 12.87
C GLU A 234 28.79 5.46 14.35
N ALA A 235 29.85 5.77 15.10
CA ALA A 235 29.73 6.18 16.50
C ALA A 235 28.92 7.49 16.66
N GLU A 236 29.12 8.45 15.76
CA GLU A 236 28.43 9.73 15.78
C GLU A 236 26.95 9.59 15.40
N VAL A 237 26.65 8.74 14.40
CA VAL A 237 25.29 8.42 14.00
C VAL A 237 24.55 7.70 15.14
N VAL A 238 25.17 6.71 15.79
CA VAL A 238 24.59 6.04 16.96
C VAL A 238 24.31 7.02 18.09
N LYS A 239 25.24 7.94 18.37
CA LYS A 239 25.07 8.99 19.39
C LYS A 239 23.91 9.93 19.04
N LYS A 240 23.85 10.40 17.80
CA LYS A 240 22.82 11.32 17.29
C LYS A 240 21.42 10.74 17.42
N PHE A 241 21.23 9.46 17.07
CA PHE A 241 19.94 8.78 17.14
C PHE A 241 19.73 7.96 18.42
N LYS A 242 20.63 8.06 19.39
CA LYS A 242 20.57 7.33 20.68
C LYS A 242 20.40 5.81 20.50
N GLY A 243 21.06 5.25 19.47
CA GLY A 243 20.97 3.83 19.12
C GLY A 243 19.59 3.37 18.64
N ARG A 244 18.74 4.28 18.16
CA ARG A 244 17.41 3.97 17.61
C ARG A 244 17.41 4.06 16.09
N ASP A 245 16.56 3.24 15.47
CA ASP A 245 16.31 3.26 14.04
C ASP A 245 15.50 4.52 13.71
N LEU A 246 16.00 5.33 12.76
CA LEU A 246 15.34 6.58 12.37
C LEU A 246 13.91 6.33 11.85
N TYR A 247 13.69 5.23 11.12
CA TYR A 247 12.43 4.98 10.42
C TYR A 247 11.40 4.24 11.27
N HIS A 248 11.87 3.39 12.18
CA HIS A 248 11.01 2.56 13.04
C HIS A 248 10.89 3.12 14.46
N GLY A 249 11.86 3.89 14.94
CA GLY A 249 11.89 4.51 16.27
C GLY A 249 12.27 3.57 17.43
N ASP A 250 12.42 2.27 17.15
CA ASP A 250 12.86 1.27 18.11
C ASP A 250 14.38 1.10 18.11
N LYS A 251 14.90 0.30 19.05
CA LYS A 251 16.34 0.13 19.26
C LYS A 251 16.96 -0.67 18.11
N LEU A 252 18.11 -0.23 17.62
CA LEU A 252 18.89 -0.95 16.62
C LEU A 252 19.59 -2.17 17.25
N ASP A 253 19.66 -3.25 16.47
CA ASP A 253 20.52 -4.39 16.77
C ASP A 253 21.91 -4.14 16.19
N LEU A 254 22.76 -3.50 16.99
CA LEU A 254 24.14 -3.17 16.63
C LEU A 254 25.11 -4.35 16.81
N ASN A 255 24.67 -5.43 17.46
CA ASN A 255 25.53 -6.56 17.79
C ASN A 255 25.51 -7.62 16.68
N THR A 256 24.38 -7.77 15.98
CA THR A 256 24.25 -8.71 14.88
C THR A 256 24.87 -8.15 13.60
N VAL A 257 25.93 -8.81 13.12
CA VAL A 257 26.59 -8.46 11.85
C VAL A 257 25.56 -8.49 10.71
N GLY A 258 25.49 -7.40 9.94
CA GLY A 258 24.60 -7.29 8.80
C GLY A 258 23.12 -7.04 9.14
N ALA A 259 22.74 -6.89 10.41
CA ALA A 259 21.38 -6.50 10.78
C ALA A 259 21.06 -5.04 10.44
N VAL A 260 22.08 -4.18 10.51
CA VAL A 260 21.98 -2.75 10.23
C VAL A 260 23.00 -2.28 9.19
N GLU A 261 22.57 -1.35 8.34
CA GLU A 261 23.39 -0.69 7.34
C GLU A 261 23.40 0.83 7.59
N LEU A 262 24.51 1.47 7.24
CA LEU A 262 24.55 2.92 7.09
C LEU A 262 23.72 3.29 5.87
N ASP A 263 22.72 4.12 6.08
CA ASP A 263 21.80 4.60 5.07
C ASP A 263 21.98 6.12 4.87
N HIS A 264 21.91 6.51 3.60
CA HIS A 264 21.81 7.90 3.18
C HIS A 264 20.33 8.26 3.16
N ILE A 265 19.87 9.12 4.08
CA ILE A 265 18.47 9.53 4.20
C ILE A 265 17.95 9.95 2.82
N VAL A 266 18.61 10.89 2.16
CA VAL A 266 18.52 11.08 0.70
C VAL A 266 19.50 10.16 0.03
N GLU A 267 18.98 9.17 -0.69
CA GLU A 267 19.74 8.18 -1.45
C GLU A 267 20.69 8.82 -2.47
N LYS A 268 21.87 8.23 -2.67
CA LYS A 268 22.86 8.63 -3.67
C LYS A 268 22.27 8.70 -5.08
N GLN A 269 21.32 7.82 -5.37
CA GLN A 269 20.58 7.73 -6.61
C GLN A 269 19.86 9.05 -6.94
N CYS A 270 19.40 9.80 -5.94
CA CYS A 270 18.75 11.11 -6.14
C CYS A 270 19.75 12.15 -6.67
N PHE A 271 20.97 12.17 -6.14
CA PHE A 271 22.02 13.09 -6.57
C PHE A 271 22.57 12.70 -7.95
N ALA A 272 22.71 11.40 -8.22
CA ALA A 272 23.08 10.91 -9.54
C ALA A 272 22.04 11.30 -10.60
N TYR A 273 20.75 11.15 -10.28
CA TYR A 273 19.65 11.59 -11.12
C TYR A 273 19.68 13.11 -11.37
N ALA A 274 19.98 13.91 -10.36
CA ALA A 274 20.09 15.36 -10.51
C ALA A 274 21.28 15.75 -11.40
N LEU A 275 22.48 15.20 -11.14
CA LEU A 275 23.68 15.45 -11.96
C LEU A 275 23.46 15.13 -13.44
N GLN A 276 22.74 14.04 -13.74
CA GLN A 276 22.42 13.65 -15.12
C GLN A 276 21.58 14.69 -15.89
N ARG A 277 20.93 15.63 -15.19
CA ARG A 277 20.02 16.63 -15.76
C ARG A 277 20.64 18.03 -15.80
N VAL A 278 21.90 18.16 -15.39
CA VAL A 278 22.62 19.42 -15.34
C VAL A 278 23.59 19.47 -16.51
N GLU A 279 23.63 20.62 -17.19
CA GLU A 279 24.61 20.91 -18.22
C GLU A 279 25.84 21.55 -17.58
N PHE A 280 27.01 20.97 -17.85
CA PHE A 280 28.30 21.45 -17.36
C PHE A 280 28.99 22.24 -18.48
N ARG A 281 29.48 23.43 -18.16
CA ARG A 281 30.15 24.36 -19.08
C ARG A 281 31.48 23.79 -19.56
N ASP A 282 32.25 23.22 -18.64
CA ASP A 282 33.56 22.62 -18.94
C ASP A 282 33.45 21.09 -19.13
N GLY A 283 32.24 20.60 -19.39
CA GLY A 283 31.99 19.19 -19.70
C GLY A 283 32.32 18.26 -18.53
N GLU A 284 33.15 17.25 -18.78
CA GLU A 284 33.41 16.17 -17.82
C GLU A 284 34.22 16.62 -16.60
N ASP A 285 35.14 17.58 -16.76
CA ASP A 285 36.00 18.04 -15.67
C ASP A 285 35.19 18.76 -14.58
N GLU A 286 34.32 19.70 -14.95
CA GLU A 286 33.41 20.37 -14.02
C GLU A 286 32.43 19.35 -13.39
N ALA A 287 31.95 18.38 -14.16
CA ALA A 287 31.07 17.33 -13.63
C ALA A 287 31.75 16.48 -12.54
N GLN A 288 33.04 16.16 -12.72
CA GLN A 288 33.83 15.42 -11.73
C GLN A 288 34.08 16.26 -10.46
N ASP A 289 34.40 17.54 -10.62
CA ASP A 289 34.61 18.46 -9.50
C ASP A 289 33.34 18.66 -8.67
N VAL A 290 32.21 18.91 -9.33
CA VAL A 290 30.90 19.04 -8.68
C VAL A 290 30.50 17.72 -8.01
N ALA A 291 30.74 16.57 -8.64
CA ALA A 291 30.45 15.27 -8.04
C ALA A 291 31.31 14.99 -6.79
N ARG A 292 32.57 15.42 -6.79
CA ARG A 292 33.46 15.34 -5.62
C ARG A 292 32.97 16.22 -4.48
N MET A 293 32.64 17.49 -4.76
CA MET A 293 32.07 18.40 -3.76
C MET A 293 30.77 17.81 -3.18
N LEU A 294 29.84 17.38 -4.04
CA LEU A 294 28.60 16.73 -3.61
C LEU A 294 28.89 15.54 -2.68
N ARG A 295 29.83 14.68 -3.05
CA ARG A 295 30.19 13.50 -2.23
C ARG A 295 30.62 13.93 -0.83
N GLU A 296 31.53 14.89 -0.74
CA GLU A 296 32.24 15.25 0.51
C GLU A 296 31.41 16.18 1.39
N GLU A 297 30.71 17.13 0.79
CA GLU A 297 30.08 18.24 1.49
C GLU A 297 28.56 18.12 1.56
N VAL A 298 27.90 17.24 0.80
CA VAL A 298 26.43 17.16 0.80
C VAL A 298 25.93 15.75 1.08
N VAL A 299 26.38 14.78 0.28
CA VAL A 299 25.87 13.41 0.28
C VAL A 299 26.33 12.66 1.52
N ASN A 300 27.62 12.69 1.84
CA ASN A 300 28.19 11.89 2.94
C ASN A 300 28.23 12.62 4.30
N GLU A 301 27.58 13.77 4.43
CA GLU A 301 27.54 14.47 5.71
C GLU A 301 26.58 13.83 6.71
N LEU A 302 26.92 13.93 8.01
CA LEU A 302 26.11 13.45 9.14
C LEU A 302 24.62 13.84 9.10
N PRO A 303 24.19 15.03 8.61
CA PRO A 303 22.78 15.37 8.46
C PRO A 303 22.00 14.51 7.46
N ASN A 304 22.70 13.84 6.53
CA ASN A 304 22.13 12.94 5.54
C ASN A 304 22.36 11.45 5.89
N LEU A 305 23.00 11.14 7.02
CA LEU A 305 23.31 9.76 7.40
C LEU A 305 22.46 9.27 8.57
N CYS A 306 22.07 8.00 8.53
CA CYS A 306 21.44 7.28 9.62
C CYS A 306 21.80 5.79 9.60
N LEU A 307 21.50 5.07 10.69
CA LEU A 307 21.52 3.60 10.70
C LEU A 307 20.09 3.08 10.66
N THR A 308 19.85 2.08 9.82
CA THR A 308 18.56 1.39 9.75
C THR A 308 18.77 -0.09 9.46
N ARG A 309 17.71 -0.87 9.64
CA ARG A 309 17.68 -2.29 9.26
C ARG A 309 18.05 -2.48 7.80
N THR A 310 18.90 -3.46 7.52
CA THR A 310 19.32 -3.84 6.16
C THR A 310 18.12 -4.05 5.23
N THR A 311 17.06 -4.73 5.70
CA THR A 311 15.85 -4.95 4.89
C THR A 311 15.13 -3.66 4.53
N THR A 312 15.07 -2.69 5.45
CA THR A 312 14.46 -1.37 5.21
C THR A 312 15.29 -0.57 4.23
N ASN A 313 16.61 -0.54 4.42
CA ASN A 313 17.54 0.14 3.53
C ASN A 313 17.41 -0.36 2.08
N LYS A 314 17.44 -1.68 1.87
CA LYS A 314 17.33 -2.28 0.54
C LYS A 314 15.97 -2.03 -0.11
N MET A 315 14.87 -2.07 0.66
CA MET A 315 13.54 -1.74 0.12
C MET A 315 13.44 -0.25 -0.27
N LYS A 316 13.94 0.67 0.58
CA LYS A 316 13.99 2.10 0.28
C LYS A 316 14.80 2.37 -0.99
N GLY A 317 16.03 1.87 -1.07
CA GLY A 317 16.88 2.02 -2.24
C GLY A 317 16.23 1.47 -3.52
N ALA A 318 15.59 0.30 -3.46
CA ALA A 318 14.89 -0.27 -4.62
C ALA A 318 13.68 0.55 -5.07
N ALA A 319 12.92 1.14 -4.14
CA ALA A 319 11.83 2.04 -4.47
C ALA A 319 12.33 3.32 -5.13
N VAL A 320 13.39 3.93 -4.59
CA VAL A 320 13.99 5.14 -5.14
C VAL A 320 14.53 4.90 -6.54
N SER A 321 15.31 3.83 -6.74
CA SER A 321 15.84 3.50 -8.07
C SER A 321 14.73 3.32 -9.11
N ARG A 322 13.65 2.59 -8.77
CA ARG A 322 12.52 2.41 -9.69
C ARG A 322 11.75 3.70 -9.95
N PHE A 323 11.54 4.52 -8.93
CA PHE A 323 10.84 5.79 -9.06
C PHE A 323 11.60 6.74 -9.99
N LEU A 324 12.91 6.90 -9.78
CA LEU A 324 13.75 7.77 -10.59
C LEU A 324 13.86 7.27 -12.03
N ASP A 325 14.05 5.96 -12.21
CA ASP A 325 14.10 5.34 -13.53
C ASP A 325 12.79 5.50 -14.32
N ASP A 326 11.64 5.24 -13.69
CA ASP A 326 10.33 5.48 -14.31
C ASP A 326 10.04 6.97 -14.55
N SER A 327 10.63 7.87 -13.75
CA SER A 327 10.53 9.32 -13.98
C SER A 327 11.38 9.75 -15.18
N MET A 328 12.57 9.16 -15.37
CA MET A 328 13.40 9.42 -16.56
C MET A 328 12.75 8.90 -17.83
N THR A 329 12.24 7.66 -17.80
CA THR A 329 11.68 7.02 -19.01
C THR A 329 10.23 7.44 -19.26
N GLY A 330 9.60 8.26 -18.41
CA GLY A 330 8.19 8.66 -18.55
C GLY A 330 7.17 7.58 -18.19
N HIS A 331 7.59 6.48 -17.56
CA HIS A 331 6.75 5.33 -17.20
C HIS A 331 6.14 5.42 -15.80
N ARG A 332 6.38 6.52 -15.08
CA ARG A 332 5.78 6.77 -13.77
C ARG A 332 4.25 6.81 -13.83
N GLY A 333 3.70 7.41 -14.88
CA GLY A 333 2.27 7.67 -15.00
C GLY A 333 1.75 8.46 -13.78
N LEU A 334 0.65 7.99 -13.19
CA LEU A 334 0.04 8.58 -11.99
C LEU A 334 0.60 8.04 -10.66
N LYS A 335 1.62 7.17 -10.69
CA LYS A 335 2.18 6.56 -9.47
C LYS A 335 2.99 7.59 -8.69
N THR A 336 2.68 7.70 -7.40
CA THR A 336 3.43 8.53 -6.46
C THR A 336 4.64 7.76 -5.92
N PHE A 337 5.63 8.47 -5.36
CA PHE A 337 6.74 7.82 -4.66
C PHE A 337 6.28 6.87 -3.54
N THR A 338 5.15 7.18 -2.89
CA THR A 338 4.55 6.31 -1.87
C THR A 338 4.09 4.97 -2.46
N ASP A 339 3.60 4.94 -3.70
CA ASP A 339 3.19 3.71 -4.37
C ASP A 339 4.38 2.80 -4.65
N TYR A 340 5.52 3.37 -5.05
CA TYR A 340 6.77 2.61 -5.24
C TYR A 340 7.26 1.99 -3.93
N MET A 341 7.21 2.75 -2.83
CA MET A 341 7.60 2.26 -1.50
C MET A 341 6.67 1.16 -0.99
N LEU A 342 5.36 1.30 -1.13
CA LEU A 342 4.37 0.30 -0.68
C LEU A 342 4.34 -0.97 -1.55
N ALA A 343 4.83 -0.88 -2.80
CA ALA A 343 5.00 -2.01 -3.69
C ALA A 343 6.24 -2.86 -3.34
N GLN A 344 7.22 -2.32 -2.61
CA GLN A 344 8.41 -3.07 -2.24
C GLN A 344 8.10 -4.22 -1.28
N LYS A 345 8.72 -5.36 -1.58
CA LYS A 345 8.61 -6.57 -0.80
C LYS A 345 9.97 -7.28 -0.82
N ARG A 346 10.43 -7.73 0.35
CA ARG A 346 11.64 -8.53 0.50
C ARG A 346 11.41 -9.58 1.57
N ASP A 347 11.75 -10.83 1.30
CA ASP A 347 11.61 -11.96 2.23
C ASP A 347 10.21 -12.00 2.87
N ASP A 348 9.19 -11.90 2.02
CA ASP A 348 7.77 -11.80 2.39
C ASP A 348 7.33 -10.60 3.24
N THR A 349 8.26 -9.72 3.57
CA THR A 349 8.05 -8.51 4.37
C THR A 349 7.85 -7.29 3.47
N ARG A 350 6.98 -6.37 3.91
CA ARG A 350 6.74 -5.08 3.26
C ARG A 350 6.97 -3.94 4.24
N LEU A 351 7.27 -2.75 3.71
CA LEU A 351 7.27 -1.54 4.52
C LEU A 351 5.84 -1.24 5.01
N ALA A 352 5.71 -1.02 6.32
CA ALA A 352 4.46 -0.56 6.91
C ALA A 352 4.19 0.90 6.51
N ARG A 353 2.92 1.30 6.45
CA ARG A 353 2.52 2.64 5.96
C ARG A 353 3.07 3.78 6.82
N ASP A 354 3.14 3.56 8.11
CA ASP A 354 3.74 4.49 9.07
C ASP A 354 5.25 4.63 8.81
N VAL A 355 5.98 3.52 8.64
CA VAL A 355 7.40 3.52 8.27
C VAL A 355 7.62 4.22 6.93
N THR A 356 6.82 3.93 5.90
CA THR A 356 6.89 4.61 4.60
C THR A 356 6.67 6.12 4.74
N ARG A 357 5.71 6.54 5.58
CA ARG A 357 5.45 7.95 5.85
C ARG A 357 6.63 8.61 6.57
N THR A 358 7.24 7.93 7.54
CA THR A 358 8.45 8.42 8.23
C THR A 358 9.59 8.59 7.24
N ILE A 359 9.91 7.55 6.45
CA ILE A 359 10.96 7.63 5.41
C ILE A 359 10.71 8.83 4.49
N ARG A 360 9.50 8.98 3.95
CA ARG A 360 9.19 10.12 3.07
C ARG A 360 9.36 11.48 3.77
N SER A 361 8.97 11.58 5.03
CA SER A 361 9.12 12.81 5.82
C SER A 361 10.59 13.16 6.06
N GLU A 362 11.40 12.17 6.42
CA GLU A 362 12.84 12.33 6.64
C GLU A 362 13.55 12.66 5.34
N MET A 363 13.26 11.93 4.26
CA MET A 363 13.75 12.22 2.91
C MET A 363 13.39 13.63 2.46
N GLY A 364 12.13 14.04 2.61
CA GLY A 364 11.69 15.37 2.22
C GLY A 364 12.37 16.48 3.01
N SER A 365 12.63 16.25 4.31
CA SER A 365 13.33 17.20 5.16
C SER A 365 14.83 17.25 4.86
N ALA A 366 15.45 16.10 4.59
CA ALA A 366 16.85 15.99 4.22
C ALA A 366 17.11 16.59 2.82
N LEU A 367 16.23 16.35 1.84
CA LEU A 367 16.30 16.98 0.51
C LEU A 367 16.34 18.51 0.61
N ARG A 368 15.50 19.11 1.46
CA ARG A 368 15.54 20.57 1.68
C ARG A 368 16.85 21.04 2.31
N ARG A 369 17.41 20.28 3.24
CA ARG A 369 18.72 20.61 3.83
C ARG A 369 19.83 20.54 2.78
N CYS A 370 19.86 19.49 1.96
CA CYS A 370 20.81 19.34 0.86
C CYS A 370 20.65 20.48 -0.16
N GLN A 371 19.41 20.85 -0.50
CA GLN A 371 19.10 21.97 -1.37
C GLN A 371 19.61 23.31 -0.81
N TRP A 372 19.37 23.59 0.48
CA TRP A 372 19.87 24.81 1.12
C TRP A 372 21.38 24.85 1.16
N LYS A 373 22.03 23.72 1.44
CA LYS A 373 23.48 23.64 1.40
C LYS A 373 24.02 23.95 0.01
N LEU A 374 23.46 23.34 -1.03
CA LEU A 374 23.84 23.65 -2.41
C LEU A 374 23.63 25.11 -2.80
N ALA A 375 22.59 25.75 -2.27
CA ALA A 375 22.35 27.17 -2.50
C ALA A 375 23.32 28.09 -1.72
N ASP A 376 23.89 27.61 -0.61
CA ASP A 376 24.88 28.34 0.20
C ASP A 376 26.29 28.21 -0.40
N GLU A 377 26.64 27.02 -0.91
CA GLU A 377 27.86 26.76 -1.69
C GLU A 377 27.78 27.34 -3.13
N GLY A 378 26.61 27.86 -3.53
CA GLY A 378 26.24 28.20 -4.90
C GLY A 378 26.95 29.43 -5.47
N GLU A 379 28.22 29.30 -5.83
CA GLU A 379 28.94 30.30 -6.64
C GLU A 379 28.91 29.98 -8.15
N THR A 380 28.38 28.81 -8.55
CA THR A 380 28.37 28.37 -9.95
C THR A 380 26.96 27.98 -10.46
N PRO A 381 26.65 28.23 -11.75
CA PRO A 381 25.37 27.84 -12.34
C PRO A 381 25.03 26.35 -12.27
N ALA A 382 26.04 25.47 -12.23
CA ALA A 382 25.83 24.03 -12.09
C ALA A 382 25.23 23.68 -10.72
N LEU A 383 25.64 24.36 -9.65
CA LEU A 383 25.11 24.15 -8.30
C LEU A 383 23.68 24.68 -8.15
N ASP A 384 23.37 25.80 -8.79
CA ASP A 384 22.00 26.32 -8.88
C ASP A 384 21.06 25.35 -9.62
N ALA A 385 21.52 24.80 -10.75
CA ALA A 385 20.76 23.81 -11.51
C ALA A 385 20.54 22.53 -10.69
N LEU A 386 21.57 22.03 -9.99
CA LEU A 386 21.44 20.90 -9.07
C LEU A 386 20.45 21.18 -7.94
N SER A 387 20.52 22.37 -7.35
CA SER A 387 19.59 22.82 -6.31
C SER A 387 18.15 22.81 -6.81
N ALA A 388 17.91 23.27 -8.04
CA ALA A 388 16.60 23.23 -8.68
C ALA A 388 16.11 21.79 -8.94
N GLU A 389 16.98 20.88 -9.40
CA GLU A 389 16.63 19.48 -9.61
C GLU A 389 16.29 18.76 -8.29
N LEU A 390 17.04 19.01 -7.20
CA LEU A 390 16.69 18.48 -5.88
C LEU A 390 15.38 19.05 -5.35
N GLN A 391 15.10 20.33 -5.63
CA GLN A 391 13.81 20.95 -5.30
C GLN A 391 12.66 20.30 -6.09
N GLN A 392 12.86 19.98 -7.37
CA GLN A 392 11.85 19.26 -8.15
C GLN A 392 11.62 17.85 -7.60
N LEU A 393 12.68 17.12 -7.23
CA LEU A 393 12.56 15.82 -6.56
C LEU A 393 11.78 15.91 -5.24
N HIS A 394 11.98 16.98 -4.46
CA HIS A 394 11.21 17.22 -3.23
C HIS A 394 9.70 17.35 -3.53
N LEU A 395 9.32 18.09 -4.56
CA LEU A 395 7.93 18.25 -4.99
C LEU A 395 7.35 16.92 -5.49
N ASP A 396 8.12 16.18 -6.29
CA ASP A 396 7.75 14.88 -6.84
C ASP A 396 7.51 13.81 -5.76
N TYR A 397 8.20 13.91 -4.62
CA TYR A 397 7.96 13.07 -3.44
C TYR A 397 6.73 13.47 -2.63
N GLY A 398 6.00 14.52 -3.06
CA GLY A 398 4.81 15.05 -2.40
C GLY A 398 5.13 16.14 -1.36
N GLY A 399 6.31 16.77 -1.47
CA GLY A 399 6.64 17.98 -0.75
C GLY A 399 5.74 19.16 -1.16
N ARG A 400 5.53 20.11 -0.25
CA ARG A 400 4.84 21.37 -0.58
C ARG A 400 5.89 22.42 -0.93
N GLN A 401 5.62 23.21 -1.95
CA GLN A 401 6.45 24.37 -2.30
C GLN A 401 6.46 25.33 -1.10
N ALA A 402 7.64 25.64 -0.57
CA ALA A 402 7.79 26.71 0.40
C ALA A 402 7.81 28.02 -0.39
N PHE A 403 6.78 28.86 -0.22
CA PHE A 403 6.85 30.24 -0.70
C PHE A 403 7.99 30.92 0.07
N ARG A 404 9.06 31.31 -0.64
CA ARG A 404 10.03 32.28 -0.13
C ARG A 404 9.25 33.60 0.01
N TYR A 405 9.01 34.05 1.23
CA TYR A 405 8.78 35.48 1.43
C TYR A 405 10.14 36.14 1.21
N SER A 406 10.13 37.06 0.26
CA SER A 406 11.21 37.97 -0.15
C SER A 406 11.96 38.60 1.01
#